data_AF-A0A9W7YEX9-F1
#
_entry.id   AF-A0A9W7YEX9-F1
#
_cell.length_a   1.000
_cell.length_b   1.000
_cell.length_c   1.000
_cell.angle_alpha   90.00
_cell.angle_beta   90.00
_cell.angle_gamma   90.00
#
_symmetry.space_group_name_H-M   'P 1'
#
loop_
_entity.id
_entity.type
_entity.pdbx_description
1 polymer ?
#
loop_
_entity_poly.entity_id
_entity_poly.type
_entity_poly.pdbx_seq_one_letter_code
_entity_poly.pdbx_strand_id
1 'polypeptide(L)'
;MTELAYFKDTYVVCGTGRVLEVIDTSVLTNGAVTPLTKALQRHPHAVILDATLFYPQGGGQPTDTGRITGPNGHFTVAHVFMDNKRVYHQGTLHGTLNENDAVDLAVDEDVRMRNARCHSAGH
;
A
#
# COMPACT_ATOMS: atom_id res chain seq x y z
N MET A 1 5.83 -13.27 2.90
CA MET A 1 6.73 -12.15 3.27
C MET A 1 6.72 -11.21 2.08
N THR A 2 6.48 -9.90 2.28
CA THR A 2 6.50 -8.93 1.18
C THR A 2 7.93 -8.50 0.91
N GLU A 3 8.39 -8.56 -0.35
CA GLU A 3 9.65 -8.01 -0.81
C GLU A 3 9.55 -6.48 -0.88
N LEU A 4 10.51 -5.80 -0.25
CA LEU A 4 10.57 -4.34 -0.18
C LEU A 4 11.46 -3.83 -1.32
N ALA A 5 10.88 -3.64 -2.50
CA ALA A 5 11.62 -3.32 -3.73
C ALA A 5 12.21 -1.90 -3.71
N TYR A 6 11.69 -0.99 -2.87
CA TYR A 6 12.18 0.38 -2.75
C TYR A 6 13.62 0.52 -2.20
N PHE A 7 14.20 -0.53 -1.61
CA PHE A 7 15.61 -0.52 -1.19
C PHE A 7 16.58 -0.60 -2.38
N LYS A 8 16.12 -1.03 -3.57
CA LYS A 8 16.97 -1.17 -4.76
C LYS A 8 17.15 0.15 -5.51
N ASP A 9 16.12 1.01 -5.53
CA ASP A 9 16.17 2.34 -6.13
C ASP A 9 15.03 3.23 -5.60
N THR A 10 15.41 4.27 -4.84
CA THR A 10 14.50 5.19 -4.12
C THR A 10 13.61 6.03 -5.05
N TYR A 11 14.00 6.18 -6.32
CA TYR A 11 13.29 7.01 -7.30
C TYR A 11 12.35 6.20 -8.21
N VAL A 12 12.27 4.88 -8.03
CA VAL A 12 11.33 4.07 -8.81
C VAL A 12 9.91 4.36 -8.36
N VAL A 13 9.15 4.99 -9.26
CA VAL A 13 7.74 5.34 -9.08
C VAL A 13 6.79 4.37 -9.77
N CYS A 14 7.30 3.50 -10.66
CA CYS A 14 6.51 2.49 -11.35
C CYS A 14 7.13 1.11 -11.19
N GLY A 15 6.31 0.08 -11.00
CA GLY A 15 6.78 -1.30 -10.94
C GLY A 15 5.64 -2.29 -11.09
N THR A 16 5.95 -3.56 -10.86
CA THR A 16 4.97 -4.65 -10.94
C THR A 16 4.97 -5.44 -9.65
N GLY A 17 3.82 -5.97 -9.28
CA GLY A 17 3.68 -6.90 -8.16
C GLY A 17 2.62 -7.95 -8.46
N ARG A 18 2.42 -8.85 -7.51
CA ARG A 18 1.33 -9.82 -7.51
C ARG A 18 0.51 -9.66 -6.25
N VAL A 19 -0.81 -9.69 -6.40
CA VAL A 19 -1.74 -9.66 -5.28
C VAL A 19 -1.62 -10.96 -4.49
N LEU A 20 -1.34 -10.84 -3.19
CA LEU A 20 -1.38 -11.97 -2.26
C LEU A 20 -2.75 -12.13 -1.62
N GLU A 21 -3.39 -11.01 -1.27
CA GLU A 21 -4.65 -11.01 -0.53
C GLU A 21 -5.38 -9.68 -0.76
N VAL A 22 -6.71 -9.73 -0.87
CA VAL A 22 -7.60 -8.56 -0.90
C VAL A 22 -8.58 -8.66 0.26
N ILE A 23 -8.59 -7.65 1.11
CA ILE A 23 -9.37 -7.60 2.34
C ILE A 23 -10.42 -6.52 2.21
N ASP A 24 -11.70 -6.91 2.33
CA ASP A 24 -12.80 -5.97 2.56
C ASP A 24 -12.87 -5.67 4.05
N THR A 25 -12.80 -4.41 4.43
CA THR A 25 -12.75 -4.03 5.86
C THR A 25 -14.14 -3.98 6.49
N SER A 26 -15.20 -3.94 5.67
CA SER A 26 -16.59 -3.97 6.15
C SER A 26 -16.92 -5.29 6.83
N VAL A 27 -16.33 -6.40 6.38
CA VAL A 27 -16.54 -7.74 6.95
C VAL A 27 -15.80 -7.95 8.29
N LEU A 28 -14.84 -7.08 8.62
CA LEU A 28 -14.05 -7.17 9.86
C LEU A 28 -14.81 -6.65 11.09
N THR A 29 -16.06 -6.21 10.95
CA THR A 29 -16.89 -5.61 12.01
C THR A 29 -17.42 -6.61 13.03
N ASN A 30 -17.49 -7.90 12.69
CA ASN A 30 -18.09 -8.94 13.55
C ASN A 30 -17.07 -9.76 14.37
N GLY A 31 -15.78 -9.43 14.29
CA GLY A 31 -14.69 -10.17 14.95
C GLY A 31 -14.12 -9.50 16.19
N ALA A 32 -13.12 -10.14 16.80
CA ALA A 32 -12.35 -9.56 17.89
C ALA A 32 -11.62 -8.29 17.42
N VAL A 33 -11.87 -7.17 18.09
CA VAL A 33 -11.21 -5.89 17.77
C VAL A 33 -9.76 -5.94 18.22
N THR A 34 -8.86 -6.18 17.27
CA THR A 34 -7.41 -6.09 17.46
C THR A 34 -6.88 -4.74 16.97
N PRO A 35 -5.68 -4.29 17.40
CA PRO A 35 -5.04 -3.09 16.87
C PRO A 35 -4.96 -3.08 15.33
N LEU A 36 -4.70 -4.25 14.72
CA LEU A 36 -4.65 -4.40 13.27
C LEU A 36 -6.02 -4.17 12.61
N THR A 37 -7.08 -4.81 13.11
CA THR A 37 -8.43 -4.59 12.55
C THR A 37 -8.89 -3.14 12.67
N LYS A 38 -8.55 -2.47 13.78
CA LYS A 38 -8.83 -1.04 13.97
C LYS A 38 -8.06 -0.16 12.99
N ALA A 39 -6.80 -0.50 12.67
CA ALA A 39 -6.03 0.20 11.66
C ALA A 39 -6.63 0.01 10.25
N LEU A 40 -7.06 -1.22 9.94
CA LEU A 40 -7.65 -1.58 8.65
C LEU A 40 -8.97 -0.84 8.36
N GLN A 41 -9.81 -0.60 9.38
CA GLN A 41 -11.10 0.08 9.26
C GLN A 41 -11.05 1.56 8.81
N ARG A 42 -9.87 2.15 8.63
CA ARG A 42 -9.73 3.53 8.12
C ARG A 42 -10.18 3.70 6.66
N HIS A 43 -10.16 2.63 5.88
CA HIS A 43 -10.52 2.62 4.46
C HIS A 43 -11.33 1.36 4.16
N PRO A 44 -12.19 1.36 3.11
CA PRO A 44 -13.10 0.25 2.84
C PRO A 44 -12.38 -1.03 2.39
N HIS A 45 -11.16 -0.92 1.85
CA HIS A 45 -10.42 -2.07 1.34
C HIS A 45 -8.94 -2.00 1.73
N ALA A 46 -8.29 -3.16 1.80
CA ALA A 46 -6.85 -3.29 1.92
C ALA A 46 -6.32 -4.38 0.99
N VAL A 47 -5.15 -4.15 0.38
CA VAL A 47 -4.48 -5.10 -0.52
C VAL A 47 -3.08 -5.40 -0.01
N ILE A 48 -2.73 -6.69 -0.03
CA ILE A 48 -1.38 -7.19 0.30
C ILE A 48 -0.73 -7.68 -0.99
N LEU A 49 0.52 -7.28 -1.20
CA LEU A 49 1.31 -7.64 -2.38
C LEU A 49 2.53 -8.49 -2.00
N ASP A 50 3.03 -9.25 -2.97
CA ASP A 50 4.27 -10.02 -2.83
C ASP A 50 5.51 -9.12 -2.86
N ALA A 51 5.47 -8.05 -3.65
CA ALA A 51 6.44 -6.99 -3.71
C ALA A 51 5.76 -5.63 -3.78
N THR A 52 6.35 -4.60 -3.16
CA THR A 52 5.81 -3.23 -3.22
C THR A 52 6.91 -2.17 -3.31
N LEU A 53 6.60 -1.11 -4.05
CA LEU A 53 7.39 0.12 -4.12
C LEU A 53 6.90 1.21 -3.18
N PHE A 54 5.71 1.03 -2.58
CA PHE A 54 5.13 2.01 -1.66
C PHE A 54 5.87 1.95 -0.31
N TYR A 55 6.36 3.09 0.17
CA TYR A 55 6.92 3.19 1.51
C TYR A 55 5.80 3.15 2.55
N PRO A 56 5.81 2.15 3.46
CA PRO A 56 4.87 2.10 4.56
C PRO A 56 5.16 3.21 5.58
N GLN A 57 4.14 3.62 6.33
CA GLN A 57 4.26 4.59 7.40
C GLN A 57 5.32 4.16 8.42
N GLY A 58 6.26 5.05 8.72
CA GLY A 58 7.29 4.83 9.73
C GLY A 58 7.95 6.14 10.18
N GLY A 59 8.33 6.24 11.45
CA GLY A 59 9.17 7.34 11.95
C GLY A 59 8.58 8.76 11.90
N GLY A 60 7.25 8.90 11.77
CA GLY A 60 6.58 10.21 11.68
C GLY A 60 6.49 10.78 10.25
N GLN A 61 6.94 10.04 9.23
CA GLN A 61 6.79 10.45 7.84
C GLN A 61 5.42 10.07 7.25
N PRO A 62 4.90 10.87 6.28
CA PRO A 62 3.71 10.51 5.52
C PRO A 62 3.95 9.23 4.70
N THR A 63 2.88 8.49 4.44
CA THR A 63 2.92 7.31 3.56
C THR A 63 2.94 7.71 2.11
N ASP A 64 3.41 6.82 1.25
CA ASP A 64 3.16 6.98 -0.18
C ASP A 64 1.68 6.73 -0.51
N THR A 65 1.22 7.43 -1.54
CA THR A 65 -0.09 7.23 -2.17
C THR A 65 0.13 6.94 -3.65
N GLY A 66 -0.89 6.40 -4.31
CA GLY A 66 -0.80 6.05 -5.72
C GLY A 66 -1.85 5.05 -6.14
N ARG A 67 -1.55 4.24 -7.14
CA ARG A 67 -2.50 3.33 -7.76
C ARG A 67 -1.87 1.95 -8.02
N ILE A 68 -2.67 0.92 -7.80
CA ILE A 68 -2.39 -0.46 -8.17
C ILE A 68 -3.38 -0.82 -9.27
N THR A 69 -2.92 -1.16 -10.47
CA THR A 69 -3.79 -1.49 -11.61
C THR A 69 -3.66 -2.96 -11.94
N GLY A 70 -4.77 -3.68 -11.95
CA GLY A 70 -4.82 -5.08 -12.35
C GLY A 70 -5.61 -5.28 -13.64
N PRO A 71 -5.83 -6.54 -14.05
CA PRO A 71 -6.46 -6.86 -15.32
C PRO A 71 -7.93 -6.43 -15.40
N ASN A 72 -8.64 -6.43 -14.27
CA ASN A 72 -10.10 -6.22 -14.21
C ASN A 72 -10.50 -5.02 -13.33
N GLY A 73 -9.55 -4.16 -12.96
CA GLY A 73 -9.81 -3.07 -12.04
C GLY A 73 -8.55 -2.34 -11.60
N HIS A 74 -8.75 -1.36 -10.73
CA HIS A 74 -7.66 -0.65 -10.08
C HIS A 74 -8.00 -0.32 -8.64
N PHE A 75 -6.96 -0.12 -7.84
CA PHE A 75 -7.04 0.19 -6.44
C PHE A 75 -6.29 1.50 -6.19
N THR A 76 -7.00 2.48 -5.64
CA THR A 76 -6.44 3.77 -5.27
C THR A 76 -5.90 3.68 -3.85
N VAL A 77 -4.58 3.75 -3.69
CA VAL A 77 -3.88 3.63 -2.42
C VAL A 77 -3.89 4.98 -1.71
N ALA A 78 -4.52 5.01 -0.53
CA ALA A 78 -4.63 6.20 0.31
C ALA A 78 -3.70 6.15 1.54
N HIS A 79 -3.35 4.95 2.00
CA HIS A 79 -2.50 4.78 3.17
C HIS A 79 -1.76 3.43 3.11
N VAL A 80 -0.50 3.40 3.51
CA VAL A 80 0.32 2.17 3.51
C VAL A 80 0.97 1.98 4.86
N PHE A 81 0.82 0.81 5.47
CA PHE A 81 1.49 0.51 6.74
C PHE A 81 2.01 -0.92 6.78
N MET A 82 2.96 -1.19 7.66
CA MET A 82 3.53 -2.52 7.84
C MET A 82 3.13 -3.09 9.20
N ASP A 83 2.64 -4.32 9.21
CA ASP A 83 2.39 -5.11 10.42
C ASP A 83 2.89 -6.54 10.19
N ASN A 84 3.62 -7.12 11.15
CA ASN A 84 4.15 -8.48 11.07
C ASN A 84 4.86 -8.84 9.75
N LYS A 85 5.69 -7.92 9.22
CA LYS A 85 6.43 -8.06 7.94
C LYS A 85 5.53 -8.20 6.69
N ARG A 86 4.29 -7.76 6.79
CA ARG A 86 3.35 -7.61 5.66
C ARG A 86 3.05 -6.13 5.47
N VAL A 87 3.00 -5.72 4.20
CA VAL A 87 2.64 -4.34 3.84
C VAL A 87 1.17 -4.32 3.41
N TYR A 88 0.39 -3.49 4.10
CA TYR A 88 -1.04 -3.31 3.85
C TYR A 88 -1.24 -1.99 3.10
N HIS A 89 -1.79 -2.08 1.90
CA HIS A 89 -2.16 -0.93 1.07
C HIS A 89 -3.66 -0.68 1.26
N GLN A 90 -4.01 0.34 2.02
CA GLN A 90 -5.39 0.72 2.30
C GLN A 90 -5.90 1.75 1.32
N GLY A 91 -7.17 1.62 0.95
CA GLY A 91 -7.77 2.53 0.00
C GLY A 91 -9.09 2.02 -0.57
N THR A 92 -9.35 2.39 -1.82
CA THR A 92 -10.61 2.11 -2.51
C THR A 92 -10.37 1.25 -3.73
N LEU A 93 -11.04 0.11 -3.79
CA LEU A 93 -11.06 -0.77 -4.95
C LEU A 93 -12.13 -0.30 -5.96
N HIS A 94 -11.74 -0.20 -7.22
CA HIS A 94 -12.62 0.08 -8.36
C HIS A 94 -12.54 -1.08 -9.35
N GLY A 95 -13.60 -1.89 -9.42
CA GLY A 95 -13.62 -3.14 -10.18
C GLY A 95 -13.21 -4.32 -9.30
N THR A 96 -12.45 -5.26 -9.84
CA THR A 96 -12.02 -6.48 -9.13
C THR A 96 -10.53 -6.70 -9.22
N LEU A 97 -9.93 -7.08 -8.10
CA LEU A 97 -8.59 -7.64 -7.98
C LEU A 97 -8.70 -8.97 -7.23
N ASN A 98 -8.02 -10.00 -7.73
CA ASN A 98 -8.02 -11.33 -7.14
C ASN A 98 -6.62 -11.73 -6.69
N GLU A 99 -6.56 -12.70 -5.78
CA GLU A 99 -5.30 -13.33 -5.42
C GLU A 99 -4.59 -13.89 -6.67
N ASN A 100 -3.28 -13.68 -6.73
CA ASN A 100 -2.40 -14.00 -7.86
C ASN A 100 -2.55 -13.12 -9.12
N ASP A 101 -3.40 -12.10 -9.12
CA ASP A 101 -3.41 -11.12 -10.21
C ASP A 101 -2.06 -10.40 -10.29
N ALA A 102 -1.50 -10.34 -11.50
CA ALA A 102 -0.38 -9.47 -11.81
C ALA A 102 -0.88 -8.03 -11.88
N VAL A 103 -0.21 -7.13 -11.17
CA VAL A 103 -0.62 -5.73 -11.02
C VAL A 103 0.54 -4.78 -11.29
N ASP A 104 0.21 -3.66 -11.93
CA ASP A 104 1.10 -2.53 -12.10
C ASP A 104 0.95 -1.57 -10.93
N LEU A 105 2.07 -1.16 -10.35
CA LEU A 105 2.18 -0.24 -9.24
C LEU A 105 2.65 1.11 -9.76
N ALA A 106 1.92 2.18 -9.46
CA ALA A 106 2.30 3.55 -9.75
C ALA A 106 2.20 4.37 -8.46
N VAL A 107 3.33 4.84 -7.96
CA VAL A 107 3.42 5.77 -6.82
C VAL A 107 3.28 7.19 -7.35
N ASP A 108 2.55 8.03 -6.64
CA ASP A 108 2.45 9.44 -6.96
C ASP A 108 3.80 10.14 -6.69
N GLU A 109 4.49 10.51 -7.78
CA GLU A 109 5.82 11.12 -7.75
C GLU A 109 5.85 12.44 -6.99
N ASP A 110 4.77 13.23 -7.04
CA ASP A 110 4.69 14.51 -6.32
C ASP A 110 4.67 14.28 -4.80
N VAL A 111 4.02 13.20 -4.35
CA VAL A 111 4.03 12.79 -2.94
C VAL A 111 5.39 12.23 -2.54
N ARG A 112 6.00 11.39 -3.39
CA ARG A 112 7.34 10.83 -3.12
C ARG A 112 8.40 11.93 -3.03
N MET A 113 8.39 12.89 -3.95
CA MET A 113 9.32 14.01 -3.99
C MET A 113 9.12 14.98 -2.83
N ARG A 114 7.86 15.21 -2.41
CA ARG A 114 7.55 16.04 -1.23
C ARG A 114 8.00 15.36 0.06
N ASN A 115 7.79 14.05 0.20
CA ASN A 115 8.23 13.27 1.37
C ASN A 115 9.77 13.17 1.44
N ALA A 116 10.44 13.04 0.29
CA ALA A 116 11.91 13.03 0.20
C ALA A 116 12.52 14.41 0.54
N ARG A 117 11.92 15.52 0.07
CA ARG A 117 12.37 16.90 0.38
C ARG A 117 12.20 17.28 1.85
N CYS A 118 11.14 16.81 2.52
CA CYS A 118 10.99 17.00 3.96
C CYS A 118 12.08 16.30 4.79
N HIS A 119 12.82 15.33 4.22
CA HIS A 119 13.92 14.64 4.90
C HIS A 119 15.28 15.33 4.72
N SER A 120 15.43 16.27 3.79
CA SER A 120 16.70 17.00 3.56
C SER A 120 16.74 18.42 4.15
N ALA A 121 15.68 18.86 4.84
CA ALA A 121 15.61 20.18 5.48
C ALA A 121 15.91 20.15 7.00
N GLY A 122 16.59 19.11 7.46
CA GLY A 122 17.06 18.93 8.83
C GLY A 122 18.57 18.70 8.88
N HIS A 123 19.36 19.60 8.30
CA HIS A 123 20.79 19.75 8.57
C HIS A 123 21.15 21.24 8.55
#